data_AF-A0A9X1MMH9-F1
#
_entry.id   AF-A0A9X1MMH9-F1
#
_cell.length_a   1.000
_cell.length_b   1.000
_cell.length_c   1.000
_cell.angle_alpha   90.00
_cell.angle_beta   90.00
_cell.angle_gamma   90.00
#
_symmetry.space_group_name_H-M   'P 1'
#
loop_
_entity.id
_entity.type
_entity.pdbx_description
1 polymer ?
#
loop_
_entity_poly.entity_id
_entity_poly.type
_entity_poly.pdbx_seq_one_letter_code
_entity_poly.pdbx_strand_id
1 'polypeptide(L)'
;MMAFKRLALPTCLLLAASGVALGDDLTDRRQRIEQMSQAEKEELMASQQRWERLSTEGREHCQEIHTALETRGDGQELRDVMNRYYEWLKSLDPVKRAEIEKLPIDKRVAAIKSELEEESRRRRFGMMRDALRGANEQDMPKIWGWLVDFMKTNRQPIEKYLDSQFSDGSRMRERLDEMPEERRLFWVWGKMNFDRQGEAPLPGQEDIKRLMADLTPQTRGLMEKLPVDAQRDILRQLIFKAFHSQMLENASEEDVRKYFEQLPAERRSHLATLPKEAFDKELREEYSRHLMFSFFGGGRTGGGMRPQDRFGRGDGPGGFDDGMGPGGPGGPGGPGGGPGGPRGDGMGPGRRGDWNGPGGGRGPDGGRGPDGRGNDRKRGEEGDPMKPADAKPAEEKPATTEAT
;
A
#
# COMPACT_ATOMS: atom_id res chain seq x y z
N MET A 1 -18.77 -28.36 28.10
CA MET A 1 -18.42 -27.70 26.82
C MET A 1 -19.60 -26.84 26.39
N MET A 2 -19.45 -25.51 26.44
CA MET A 2 -20.50 -24.59 25.97
C MET A 2 -20.50 -24.59 24.45
N ALA A 3 -21.64 -24.96 23.86
CA ALA A 3 -21.88 -24.80 22.45
C ALA A 3 -21.93 -23.30 22.12
N PHE A 4 -20.85 -22.77 21.58
CA PHE A 4 -20.86 -21.47 20.91
C PHE A 4 -21.78 -21.59 19.69
N LYS A 5 -23.05 -21.22 19.88
CA LYS A 5 -24.00 -21.01 18.79
C LYS A 5 -23.38 -19.98 17.84
N ARG A 6 -23.11 -20.41 16.61
CA ARG A 6 -22.65 -19.54 15.53
C ARG A 6 -23.79 -18.58 15.20
N LEU A 7 -23.76 -17.39 15.81
CA LEU A 7 -24.53 -16.24 15.33
C LEU A 7 -23.87 -15.77 14.04
N ALA A 8 -24.36 -16.27 12.91
CA ALA A 8 -24.21 -15.56 11.64
C ALA A 8 -25.04 -14.28 11.79
N LEU A 9 -24.41 -13.20 12.26
CA LEU A 9 -25.02 -11.89 12.34
C LEU A 9 -25.48 -11.49 10.93
N PRO A 10 -26.79 -11.34 10.68
CA PRO A 10 -27.25 -10.73 9.45
C PRO A 10 -26.84 -9.27 9.51
N THR A 11 -25.91 -8.88 8.63
CA THR A 11 -25.40 -7.53 8.47
C THR A 11 -26.56 -6.62 8.08
N CYS A 12 -27.22 -6.04 9.09
CA CYS A 12 -28.29 -5.07 8.89
C CYS A 12 -27.63 -3.78 8.43
N LEU A 13 -27.81 -3.48 7.14
CA LEU A 13 -27.51 -2.19 6.55
C LEU A 13 -28.27 -1.12 7.35
N LEU A 14 -27.57 -0.43 8.24
CA LEU A 14 -28.03 0.80 8.87
C LEU A 14 -27.99 1.88 7.80
N LEU A 15 -28.99 1.89 6.92
CA LEU A 15 -29.33 3.10 6.17
C LEU A 15 -29.50 4.20 7.21
N ALA A 16 -28.68 5.25 7.09
CA ALA A 16 -28.76 6.46 7.88
C ALA A 16 -30.13 7.10 7.66
N ALA A 17 -31.12 6.65 8.43
CA ALA A 17 -32.35 7.37 8.66
C ALA A 17 -31.99 8.55 9.58
N SER A 18 -31.41 9.59 8.97
CA SER A 18 -31.26 10.89 9.61
C SER A 18 -32.66 11.37 9.99
N GLY A 19 -32.92 11.37 11.31
CA GLY A 19 -34.16 11.81 11.93
C GLY A 19 -35.21 10.70 12.05
N VAL A 20 -35.14 9.89 13.10
CA VAL A 20 -36.34 9.33 13.71
C VAL A 20 -36.56 10.08 15.02
N ALA A 21 -36.86 11.37 14.88
CA ALA A 21 -37.51 12.08 15.96
C ALA A 21 -38.90 11.46 16.13
N LEU A 22 -39.27 11.14 17.37
CA LEU A 22 -40.63 10.77 17.77
C LEU A 22 -41.58 11.92 17.42
N GLY A 23 -42.04 11.96 16.17
CA GLY A 23 -42.87 13.05 15.66
C GLY A 23 -43.02 13.15 14.15
N ASP A 24 -42.20 12.47 13.33
CA ASP A 24 -42.38 12.48 11.87
C ASP A 24 -43.76 11.91 11.51
N ASP A 25 -44.62 12.77 10.98
CA ASP A 25 -45.98 12.43 10.56
C ASP A 25 -45.92 11.36 9.46
N LEU A 26 -46.91 10.48 9.39
CA LEU A 26 -46.99 9.45 8.34
C LEU A 26 -46.97 10.09 6.94
N THR A 27 -47.46 11.33 6.83
CA THR A 27 -47.42 12.16 5.64
C THR A 27 -45.98 12.47 5.21
N ASP A 28 -45.12 12.88 6.14
CA ASP A 28 -43.72 13.23 5.86
C ASP A 28 -42.94 12.02 5.35
N ARG A 29 -43.17 10.84 5.93
CA ARG A 29 -42.54 9.60 5.48
C ARG A 29 -42.99 9.20 4.08
N ARG A 30 -44.28 9.35 3.76
CA ARG A 30 -44.81 9.10 2.41
C ARG A 30 -44.20 10.06 1.40
N GLN A 31 -44.16 11.35 1.71
CA GLN A 31 -43.55 12.36 0.84
C GLN A 31 -42.07 12.07 0.60
N ARG A 32 -41.32 11.66 1.64
CA ARG A 32 -39.92 11.26 1.52
C ARG A 32 -39.74 10.07 0.59
N ILE A 33 -40.59 9.04 0.72
CA ILE A 33 -40.57 7.87 -0.18
C ILE A 33 -40.95 8.28 -1.60
N GLU A 34 -41.93 9.16 -1.80
CA GLU A 34 -42.30 9.64 -3.13
C GLU A 34 -41.15 10.36 -3.84
N GLN A 35 -40.40 11.18 -3.09
CA GLN A 35 -39.23 11.92 -3.56
C GLN A 35 -37.99 11.05 -3.84
N MET A 36 -37.94 9.82 -3.31
CA MET A 36 -36.85 8.89 -3.62
C MET A 36 -36.83 8.51 -5.10
N SER A 37 -35.61 8.43 -5.64
CA SER A 37 -35.35 7.84 -6.96
C SER A 37 -35.76 6.37 -7.00
N GLN A 38 -35.91 5.82 -8.20
CA GLN A 38 -36.26 4.42 -8.38
C GLN A 38 -35.21 3.48 -7.74
N ALA A 39 -33.92 3.81 -7.85
CA ALA A 39 -32.83 3.04 -7.24
C ALA A 39 -32.92 3.05 -5.70
N GLU A 40 -33.22 4.19 -5.09
CA GLU A 40 -33.40 4.31 -3.63
C GLU A 40 -34.64 3.54 -3.16
N LYS A 41 -35.74 3.56 -3.91
CA LYS A 41 -36.94 2.75 -3.62
C LYS A 41 -36.64 1.26 -3.67
N GLU A 42 -35.88 0.81 -4.65
CA GLU A 42 -35.46 -0.60 -4.77
C GLU A 42 -34.55 -1.02 -3.61
N GLU A 43 -33.61 -0.16 -3.20
CA GLU A 43 -32.76 -0.40 -2.04
C GLU A 43 -33.56 -0.43 -0.73
N LEU A 44 -34.55 0.47 -0.58
CA LEU A 44 -35.46 0.50 0.57
C LEU A 44 -36.28 -0.80 0.64
N MET A 45 -36.86 -1.23 -0.48
CA MET A 45 -37.61 -2.48 -0.57
C MET A 45 -36.74 -3.70 -0.25
N ALA A 46 -35.51 -3.75 -0.78
CA ALA A 46 -34.56 -4.82 -0.46
C ALA A 46 -34.19 -4.83 1.03
N SER A 47 -34.05 -3.66 1.65
CA SER A 47 -33.80 -3.51 3.09
C SER A 47 -34.97 -3.99 3.93
N GLN A 48 -36.20 -3.64 3.55
CA GLN A 48 -37.41 -4.12 4.20
C GLN A 48 -37.51 -5.65 4.12
N GLN A 49 -37.27 -6.24 2.95
CA GLN A 49 -37.29 -7.70 2.80
C GLN A 49 -36.23 -8.39 3.67
N ARG A 50 -35.03 -7.79 3.81
CA ARG A 50 -34.00 -8.29 4.73
C ARG A 50 -34.47 -8.22 6.18
N TRP A 51 -35.09 -7.10 6.58
CA TRP A 51 -35.66 -6.91 7.91
C TRP A 51 -36.77 -7.93 8.22
N GLU A 52 -37.67 -8.16 7.27
CA GLU A 52 -38.76 -9.12 7.39
C GLU A 52 -38.26 -10.57 7.54
N ARG A 53 -37.09 -10.88 6.97
CA ARG A 53 -36.44 -12.20 7.12
C ARG A 53 -35.72 -12.40 8.45
N LEU A 54 -35.52 -11.35 9.25
CA LEU A 54 -34.92 -11.48 10.58
C LEU A 54 -35.87 -12.21 11.52
N SER A 55 -35.31 -13.05 12.41
CA SER A 55 -36.03 -13.60 13.55
C SER A 55 -36.47 -12.49 14.51
N THR A 56 -37.43 -12.77 15.38
CA THR A 56 -37.86 -11.84 16.43
C THR A 56 -36.68 -11.35 17.26
N GLU A 57 -35.82 -12.26 17.74
CA GLU A 57 -34.59 -11.93 18.47
C GLU A 57 -33.66 -11.00 17.65
N GLY A 58 -33.54 -11.22 16.35
CA GLY A 58 -32.72 -10.39 15.48
C GLY A 58 -33.28 -8.98 15.31
N ARG A 59 -34.60 -8.84 15.20
CA ARG A 59 -35.28 -7.52 15.13
C ARG A 59 -35.17 -6.77 16.45
N GLU A 60 -35.39 -7.46 17.57
CA GLU A 60 -35.23 -6.89 18.93
C GLU A 60 -33.80 -6.39 19.13
N HIS A 61 -32.80 -7.19 18.79
CA HIS A 61 -31.40 -6.78 18.90
C HIS A 61 -31.07 -5.55 18.04
N CYS A 62 -31.62 -5.46 16.83
CA CYS A 62 -31.43 -4.29 15.99
C CYS A 62 -32.11 -3.03 16.55
N GLN A 63 -33.28 -3.19 17.17
CA GLN A 63 -33.97 -2.10 17.88
C GLN A 63 -33.15 -1.64 19.09
N GLU A 64 -32.61 -2.56 19.88
CA GLU A 64 -31.73 -2.25 21.01
C GLU A 64 -30.51 -1.43 20.56
N ILE A 65 -29.83 -1.84 19.49
CA ILE A 65 -28.69 -1.10 18.93
C ILE A 65 -29.13 0.29 18.47
N HIS A 66 -30.26 0.39 17.77
CA HIS A 66 -30.77 1.67 17.29
C HIS A 66 -31.09 2.62 18.46
N THR A 67 -31.82 2.16 19.47
CA THR A 67 -32.12 2.94 20.67
C THR A 67 -30.86 3.33 21.43
N ALA A 68 -29.88 2.43 21.55
CA ALA A 68 -28.59 2.73 22.17
C ALA A 68 -27.80 3.81 21.39
N LEU A 69 -27.92 3.85 20.05
CA LEU A 69 -27.31 4.89 19.24
C LEU A 69 -28.03 6.24 19.37
N GLU A 70 -29.37 6.26 19.40
CA GLU A 70 -30.13 7.53 19.54
C GLU A 70 -29.99 8.18 20.92
N THR A 71 -29.85 7.37 21.97
CA THR A 71 -29.80 7.87 23.35
C THR A 71 -28.40 8.37 23.76
N ARG A 72 -27.37 8.06 22.97
CA ARG A 72 -25.99 8.46 23.24
C ARG A 72 -25.69 9.86 22.71
N GLY A 73 -24.97 10.65 23.51
CA GLY A 73 -24.51 11.99 23.09
C GLY A 73 -23.54 11.97 21.90
N ASP A 74 -22.81 10.88 21.70
CA ASP A 74 -21.88 10.63 20.58
C ASP A 74 -22.49 9.72 19.48
N GLY A 75 -23.80 9.48 19.52
CA GLY A 75 -24.47 8.49 18.66
C GLY A 75 -24.25 8.69 17.17
N GLN A 76 -24.22 9.95 16.71
CA GLN A 76 -23.98 10.27 15.31
C GLN A 76 -22.55 9.96 14.86
N GLU A 77 -21.54 10.28 15.66
CA GLU A 77 -20.14 9.97 15.35
C GLU A 77 -19.93 8.46 15.25
N LEU A 78 -20.55 7.70 16.16
CA LEU A 78 -20.47 6.23 16.13
C LEU A 78 -21.13 5.65 14.87
N ARG A 79 -22.28 6.20 14.43
CA ARG A 79 -22.89 5.83 13.13
C ARG A 79 -21.94 6.06 11.98
N ASP A 80 -21.25 7.20 11.95
CA ASP A 80 -20.30 7.52 10.88
C ASP A 80 -19.08 6.60 10.88
N VAL A 81 -18.60 6.18 12.06
CA VAL A 81 -17.54 5.16 12.19
C VAL A 81 -18.02 3.80 11.68
N MET A 82 -19.23 3.36 12.06
CA MET A 82 -19.80 2.09 11.61
C MET A 82 -19.97 2.06 10.09
N ASN A 83 -20.44 3.15 9.50
CA ASN A 83 -20.61 3.26 8.05
C ASN A 83 -19.26 3.21 7.32
N ARG A 84 -18.26 3.96 7.78
CA ARG A 84 -16.90 3.90 7.22
C ARG A 84 -16.28 2.50 7.32
N TYR A 85 -16.46 1.84 8.46
CA TYR A 85 -16.02 0.47 8.65
C TYR A 85 -16.70 -0.49 7.66
N TYR A 86 -18.02 -0.37 7.49
CA TYR A 86 -18.79 -1.21 6.58
C TYR A 86 -18.39 -1.01 5.11
N GLU A 87 -18.25 0.24 4.66
CA GLU A 87 -17.81 0.54 3.29
C GLU A 87 -16.38 0.07 3.02
N TRP A 88 -15.49 0.21 3.99
CA TRP A 88 -14.15 -0.36 3.90
C TRP A 88 -14.17 -1.90 3.87
N LEU A 89 -15.00 -2.54 4.69
CA LEU A 89 -15.11 -4.00 4.70
C LEU A 89 -15.62 -4.52 3.34
N LYS A 90 -16.52 -3.78 2.70
CA LYS A 90 -17.02 -4.05 1.34
C LYS A 90 -15.93 -3.94 0.25
N SER A 91 -14.92 -3.11 0.44
CA SER A 91 -13.81 -2.99 -0.52
C SER A 91 -12.78 -4.11 -0.41
N LEU A 92 -12.81 -4.92 0.65
CA LEU A 92 -11.91 -6.06 0.82
C LEU A 92 -12.34 -7.27 -0.01
N ASP A 93 -11.34 -8.08 -0.38
CA ASP A 93 -11.53 -9.41 -0.95
C ASP A 93 -12.43 -10.28 -0.03
N PRO A 94 -13.36 -11.07 -0.59
CA PRO A 94 -14.29 -11.88 0.21
C PRO A 94 -13.63 -12.84 1.21
N VAL A 95 -12.47 -13.41 0.87
CA VAL A 95 -11.74 -14.32 1.77
C VAL A 95 -11.23 -13.54 2.98
N LYS A 96 -10.61 -12.40 2.72
CA LYS A 96 -10.05 -11.53 3.76
C LYS A 96 -11.12 -10.94 4.67
N ARG A 97 -12.25 -10.53 4.10
CA ARG A 97 -13.43 -10.10 4.86
C ARG A 97 -13.87 -11.19 5.84
N ALA A 98 -14.04 -12.41 5.36
CA ALA A 98 -14.46 -13.54 6.20
C ALA A 98 -13.43 -13.90 7.28
N GLU A 99 -12.14 -13.70 7.04
CA GLU A 99 -11.08 -13.87 8.05
C GLU A 99 -11.22 -12.83 9.17
N ILE A 100 -11.36 -11.55 8.81
CA ILE A 100 -11.50 -10.45 9.78
C ILE A 100 -12.79 -10.60 10.61
N GLU A 101 -13.90 -10.98 10.00
CA GLU A 101 -15.18 -11.21 10.68
C GLU A 101 -15.13 -12.36 11.70
N LYS A 102 -14.27 -13.37 11.50
CA LYS A 102 -14.11 -14.49 12.44
C LYS A 102 -13.25 -14.14 13.65
N LEU A 103 -12.50 -13.03 13.60
CA LEU A 103 -11.63 -12.64 14.71
C LEU A 103 -12.45 -12.11 15.90
N PRO A 104 -12.01 -12.40 17.14
CA PRO A 104 -12.46 -11.68 18.34
C PRO A 104 -12.23 -10.17 18.19
N ILE A 105 -13.05 -9.35 18.87
CA ILE A 105 -13.08 -7.89 18.72
C ILE A 105 -11.68 -7.25 18.79
N ASP A 106 -10.89 -7.58 19.82
CA ASP A 106 -9.55 -6.99 20.00
C ASP A 106 -8.60 -7.33 18.87
N LYS A 107 -8.62 -8.59 18.41
CA LYS A 107 -7.81 -9.06 17.28
C LYS A 107 -8.29 -8.47 15.95
N ARG A 108 -9.60 -8.23 15.82
CA ARG A 108 -10.20 -7.61 14.65
C ARG A 108 -9.71 -6.18 14.48
N VAL A 109 -9.70 -5.37 15.56
CA VAL A 109 -9.19 -4.00 15.51
C VAL A 109 -7.72 -3.96 15.10
N ALA A 110 -6.88 -4.85 15.63
CA ALA A 110 -5.47 -4.94 15.23
C ALA A 110 -5.31 -5.31 13.74
N ALA A 111 -6.10 -6.28 13.25
CA ALA A 111 -6.09 -6.67 11.84
C ALA A 111 -6.55 -5.54 10.91
N ILE A 112 -7.59 -4.78 11.29
CA ILE A 112 -8.05 -3.61 10.55
C ILE A 112 -6.94 -2.56 10.44
N LYS A 113 -6.27 -2.24 11.56
CA LYS A 113 -5.16 -1.28 11.55
C LYS A 113 -4.04 -1.71 10.61
N SER A 114 -3.61 -2.98 10.71
CA SER A 114 -2.59 -3.54 9.83
C SER A 114 -2.99 -3.45 8.36
N GLU A 115 -4.27 -3.65 8.03
CA GLU A 115 -4.72 -3.61 6.66
C GLU A 115 -4.82 -2.20 6.10
N LEU A 116 -5.28 -1.24 6.90
CA LEU A 116 -5.28 0.18 6.52
C LEU A 116 -3.85 0.68 6.29
N GLU A 117 -2.88 0.23 7.09
CA GLU A 117 -1.47 0.54 6.89
C GLU A 117 -0.93 -0.07 5.59
N GLU A 118 -1.26 -1.33 5.30
CA GLU A 118 -0.86 -2.02 4.08
C GLU A 118 -1.50 -1.40 2.83
N GLU A 119 -2.78 -1.02 2.88
CA GLU A 119 -3.45 -0.32 1.80
C GLU A 119 -2.83 1.06 1.57
N SER A 120 -2.55 1.80 2.65
CA SER A 120 -1.85 3.08 2.58
C SER A 120 -0.45 2.91 1.98
N ARG A 121 0.25 1.82 2.35
CA ARG A 121 1.55 1.45 1.79
C ARG A 121 1.43 1.17 0.30
N ARG A 122 0.47 0.35 -0.13
CA ARG A 122 0.21 0.05 -1.55
C ARG A 122 -0.14 1.29 -2.35
N ARG A 123 -0.98 2.17 -1.80
CA ARG A 123 -1.29 3.47 -2.42
C ARG A 123 -0.04 4.32 -2.59
N ARG A 124 0.80 4.43 -1.56
CA ARG A 124 2.09 5.12 -1.65
C ARG A 124 3.01 4.50 -2.70
N PHE A 125 3.14 3.18 -2.75
CA PHE A 125 3.93 2.48 -3.76
C PHE A 125 3.37 2.62 -5.18
N GLY A 126 2.04 2.59 -5.34
CA GLY A 126 1.37 2.81 -6.62
C GLY A 126 1.60 4.22 -7.13
N MET A 127 1.39 5.23 -6.28
CA MET A 127 1.69 6.63 -6.58
C MET A 127 3.17 6.84 -6.91
N MET A 128 4.08 6.20 -6.17
CA MET A 128 5.50 6.20 -6.50
C MET A 128 5.74 5.66 -7.91
N ARG A 129 5.27 4.46 -8.23
CA ARG A 129 5.46 3.85 -9.54
C ARG A 129 4.92 4.74 -10.66
N ASP A 130 3.73 5.30 -10.48
CA ASP A 130 3.06 6.10 -11.51
C ASP A 130 3.77 7.46 -11.68
N ALA A 131 4.20 8.11 -10.58
CA ALA A 131 5.02 9.32 -10.62
C ALA A 131 6.37 9.08 -11.29
N LEU A 132 7.04 7.96 -10.95
CA LEU A 132 8.32 7.56 -11.54
C LEU A 132 8.20 7.37 -13.06
N ARG A 133 7.09 6.80 -13.53
CA ARG A 133 6.83 6.59 -14.97
C ARG A 133 6.42 7.87 -15.69
N GLY A 134 5.67 8.74 -15.01
CA GLY A 134 5.15 9.97 -15.60
C GLY A 134 6.17 11.11 -15.70
N ALA A 135 7.21 11.11 -14.86
CA ALA A 135 8.18 12.20 -14.78
C ALA A 135 9.26 12.12 -15.87
N ASN A 136 9.55 13.26 -16.50
CA ASN A 136 10.61 13.37 -17.49
C ASN A 136 12.00 13.26 -16.84
N GLU A 137 12.91 12.51 -17.46
CA GLU A 137 14.28 12.32 -16.94
C GLU A 137 15.10 13.62 -16.93
N GLN A 138 14.83 14.55 -17.86
CA GLN A 138 15.50 15.85 -17.93
C GLN A 138 15.22 16.75 -16.72
N ASP A 139 14.16 16.45 -15.96
CA ASP A 139 13.83 17.19 -14.75
C ASP A 139 14.61 16.70 -13.53
N MET A 140 15.23 15.52 -13.57
CA MET A 140 15.89 14.93 -12.39
C MET A 140 17.04 15.81 -11.86
N PRO A 141 17.96 16.33 -12.70
CA PRO A 141 19.01 17.24 -12.21
C PRO A 141 18.44 18.53 -11.61
N LYS A 142 17.34 19.06 -12.15
CA LYS A 142 16.69 20.27 -11.63
C LYS A 142 16.06 20.03 -10.26
N ILE A 143 15.38 18.90 -10.09
CA ILE A 143 14.76 18.50 -8.82
C ILE A 143 15.84 18.27 -7.75
N TRP A 144 16.95 17.63 -8.13
CA TRP A 144 18.09 17.45 -7.22
C TRP A 144 18.73 18.78 -6.83
N GLY A 145 19.02 19.65 -7.79
CA GLY A 145 19.57 20.98 -7.53
C GLY A 145 18.67 21.82 -6.62
N TRP A 146 17.35 21.81 -6.89
CA TRP A 146 16.37 22.46 -6.02
C TRP A 146 16.37 21.90 -4.61
N LEU A 147 16.49 20.58 -4.41
CA LEU A 147 16.56 19.99 -3.08
C LEU A 147 17.80 20.50 -2.34
N VAL A 148 18.95 20.52 -3.00
CA VAL A 148 20.20 21.04 -2.40
C VAL A 148 20.01 22.49 -1.96
N ASP A 149 19.42 23.34 -2.81
CA ASP A 149 19.14 24.74 -2.50
C ASP A 149 18.13 24.90 -1.36
N PHE A 150 17.08 24.10 -1.34
CA PHE A 150 16.09 24.05 -0.27
C PHE A 150 16.75 23.71 1.07
N MET A 151 17.58 22.67 1.09
CA MET A 151 18.28 22.22 2.29
C MET A 151 19.29 23.26 2.80
N LYS A 152 19.99 23.96 1.90
CA LYS A 152 20.89 25.06 2.25
C LYS A 152 20.14 26.25 2.83
N THR A 153 19.03 26.64 2.20
CA THR A 153 18.20 27.77 2.64
C THR A 153 17.56 27.50 4.00
N ASN A 154 17.15 26.25 4.24
CA ASN A 154 16.47 25.83 5.48
C ASN A 154 17.43 25.17 6.49
N ARG A 155 18.74 25.42 6.37
CA ARG A 155 19.77 24.76 7.19
C ARG A 155 19.51 24.85 8.68
N GLN A 156 19.24 26.06 9.20
CA GLN A 156 19.01 26.27 10.64
C GLN A 156 17.76 25.53 11.15
N PRO A 157 16.57 25.66 10.52
CA PRO A 157 15.42 24.83 10.88
C PRO A 157 15.69 23.32 10.82
N ILE A 158 16.46 22.86 9.83
CA ILE A 158 16.80 21.44 9.66
C ILE A 158 17.74 20.97 10.78
N GLU A 159 18.76 21.75 11.13
CA GLU A 159 19.67 21.46 12.24
C GLU A 159 18.89 21.36 13.55
N LYS A 160 18.02 22.33 13.84
CA LYS A 160 17.13 22.30 15.02
C LYS A 160 16.22 21.06 15.03
N TYR A 161 15.67 20.68 13.87
CA TYR A 161 14.89 19.45 13.76
C TYR A 161 15.76 18.24 14.10
N LEU A 162 16.96 18.12 13.53
CA LEU A 162 17.84 16.98 13.80
C LEU A 162 18.27 16.91 15.27
N ASP A 163 18.58 18.04 15.91
CA ASP A 163 18.94 18.10 17.32
C ASP A 163 17.76 17.71 18.23
N SER A 164 16.51 17.91 17.77
CA SER A 164 15.33 17.40 18.47
C SER A 164 15.11 15.89 18.32
N GLN A 165 15.65 15.30 17.25
CA GLN A 165 15.51 13.87 16.94
C GLN A 165 16.65 13.03 17.50
N PHE A 166 17.82 13.63 17.71
CA PHE A 166 19.05 12.95 18.13
C PHE A 166 19.71 13.71 19.26
N SER A 167 20.10 13.01 20.31
CA SER A 167 20.95 13.59 21.34
C SER A 167 22.33 13.94 20.78
N ASP A 168 22.94 15.01 21.32
CA ASP A 168 24.35 15.32 21.11
C ASP A 168 25.21 14.07 21.40
N GLY A 169 26.17 13.78 20.52
CA GLY A 169 27.04 12.62 20.64
C GLY A 169 26.37 11.26 20.36
N SER A 170 25.14 11.23 19.84
CA SER A 170 24.57 9.96 19.39
C SER A 170 25.37 9.39 18.21
N ARG A 171 25.56 8.05 18.19
CA ARG A 171 26.21 7.34 17.08
C ARG A 171 25.58 7.64 15.72
N MET A 172 24.29 7.99 15.70
CA MET A 172 23.62 8.40 14.46
C MET A 172 24.11 9.76 13.97
N ARG A 173 24.28 10.74 14.88
CA ARG A 173 24.81 12.06 14.53
C ARG A 173 26.23 11.96 13.98
N GLU A 174 27.10 11.20 14.64
CA GLU A 174 28.47 10.93 14.16
C GLU A 174 28.45 10.30 12.75
N ARG A 175 27.60 9.29 12.53
CA ARG A 175 27.45 8.69 11.19
C ARG A 175 26.98 9.68 10.13
N LEU A 176 26.08 10.60 10.47
CA LEU A 176 25.62 11.61 9.52
C LEU A 176 26.74 12.59 9.16
N ASP A 177 27.60 12.93 10.12
CA ASP A 177 28.72 13.84 9.90
C ASP A 177 29.84 13.19 9.07
N GLU A 178 29.99 11.86 9.14
CA GLU A 178 30.90 11.07 8.31
C GLU A 178 30.35 10.78 6.90
N MET A 179 29.05 10.94 6.66
CA MET A 179 28.46 10.66 5.35
C MET A 179 28.87 11.72 4.31
N PRO A 180 29.08 11.31 3.04
CA PRO A 180 29.14 12.24 1.92
C PRO A 180 27.93 13.18 1.91
N GLU A 181 28.13 14.45 1.57
CA GLU A 181 27.11 15.49 1.70
C GLU A 181 25.80 15.12 1.01
N GLU A 182 25.86 14.56 -0.21
CA GLU A 182 24.70 14.16 -1.00
C GLU A 182 23.89 13.05 -0.31
N ARG A 183 24.60 12.07 0.28
CA ARG A 183 23.97 10.97 1.04
C ARG A 183 23.36 11.50 2.33
N ARG A 184 24.05 12.39 3.03
CA ARG A 184 23.55 13.06 4.23
C ARG A 184 22.28 13.85 3.94
N LEU A 185 22.28 14.66 2.87
CA LEU A 185 21.13 15.44 2.44
C LEU A 185 19.92 14.57 2.16
N PHE A 186 20.09 13.51 1.37
CA PHE A 186 19.01 12.58 1.07
C PHE A 186 18.51 11.85 2.33
N TRP A 187 19.39 11.57 3.28
CA TRP A 187 19.03 10.85 4.51
C TRP A 187 18.19 11.75 5.41
N VAL A 188 18.64 12.98 5.61
CA VAL A 188 17.92 13.99 6.39
C VAL A 188 16.57 14.28 5.75
N TRP A 189 16.53 14.43 4.42
CA TRP A 189 15.29 14.58 3.67
C TRP A 189 14.35 13.39 3.89
N GLY A 190 14.83 12.15 3.76
CA GLY A 190 14.06 10.94 4.02
C GLY A 190 13.50 10.91 5.44
N LYS A 191 14.35 11.20 6.44
CA LYS A 191 13.95 11.25 7.85
C LYS A 191 12.85 12.28 8.09
N MET A 192 13.00 13.51 7.59
CA MET A 192 11.98 14.57 7.69
C MET A 192 10.64 14.22 7.04
N ASN A 193 10.66 13.41 5.98
CA ASN A 193 9.44 13.10 5.21
C ASN A 193 8.73 11.82 5.66
N PHE A 194 9.45 10.86 6.26
CA PHE A 194 8.88 9.60 6.72
C PHE A 194 8.61 9.57 8.22
N ASP A 195 9.30 10.39 9.01
CA ASP A 195 8.99 10.54 10.42
C ASP A 195 7.89 11.60 10.60
N ARG A 196 6.74 11.17 11.11
CA ARG A 196 5.61 12.08 11.38
C ARG A 196 5.76 12.82 12.71
N GLN A 197 6.85 12.56 13.44
CA GLN A 197 7.10 13.19 14.72
C GLN A 197 7.88 14.49 14.51
N GLY A 198 7.20 15.62 14.74
CA GLY A 198 7.80 16.95 14.81
C GLY A 198 7.47 17.89 13.65
N GLU A 199 7.78 19.17 13.86
CA GLU A 199 7.65 20.24 12.87
C GLU A 199 8.86 20.21 11.91
N ALA A 200 8.97 19.15 11.12
CA ALA A 200 10.00 19.08 10.09
C ALA A 200 9.81 20.25 9.10
N PRO A 201 10.88 20.99 8.73
CA PRO A 201 10.80 22.08 7.77
C PRO A 201 10.59 21.53 6.35
N LEU A 202 9.36 21.13 6.05
CA LEU A 202 8.96 20.60 4.75
C LEU A 202 8.65 21.74 3.77
N PRO A 203 8.81 21.51 2.45
CA PRO A 203 8.53 22.53 1.44
C PRO A 203 7.09 23.05 1.55
N GLY A 204 6.97 24.37 1.55
CA GLY A 204 5.70 25.07 1.48
C GLY A 204 5.15 25.13 0.05
N GLN A 205 3.98 25.76 -0.11
CA GLN A 205 3.38 25.93 -1.44
C GLN A 205 4.26 26.76 -2.37
N GLU A 206 4.93 27.79 -1.85
CA GLU A 206 5.78 28.68 -2.66
C GLU A 206 7.06 27.97 -3.13
N ASP A 207 7.65 27.11 -2.29
CA ASP A 207 8.81 26.29 -2.68
C ASP A 207 8.45 25.34 -3.82
N ILE A 208 7.27 24.71 -3.73
CA ILE A 208 6.76 23.80 -4.76
C ILE A 208 6.44 24.56 -6.05
N LYS A 209 5.79 25.73 -5.96
CA LYS A 209 5.53 26.59 -7.13
C LYS A 209 6.82 27.00 -7.84
N ARG A 210 7.85 27.39 -7.07
CA ARG A 210 9.16 27.75 -7.62
C ARG A 210 9.78 26.58 -8.37
N LEU A 211 9.77 25.38 -7.78
CA LEU A 211 10.24 24.19 -8.46
C LEU A 211 9.46 23.93 -9.76
N MET A 212 8.11 23.96 -9.70
CA MET A 212 7.25 23.69 -10.86
C MET A 212 7.49 24.63 -12.05
N ALA A 213 7.97 25.85 -11.81
CA ALA A 213 8.32 26.80 -12.88
C ALA A 213 9.46 26.27 -13.76
N ASP A 214 10.41 25.53 -13.16
CA ASP A 214 11.61 25.01 -13.84
C ASP A 214 11.39 23.63 -14.48
N LEU A 215 10.32 22.93 -14.10
CA LEU A 215 10.00 21.58 -14.60
C LEU A 215 9.39 21.62 -16.01
N THR A 216 9.56 20.52 -16.76
CA THR A 216 8.86 20.31 -18.03
C THR A 216 7.33 20.28 -17.83
N PRO A 217 6.53 20.63 -18.87
CA PRO A 217 5.07 20.59 -18.78
C PRO A 217 4.51 19.22 -18.36
N GLN A 218 5.20 18.14 -18.76
CA GLN A 218 4.81 16.78 -18.40
C GLN A 218 4.89 16.55 -16.89
N THR A 219 6.04 16.83 -16.26
CA THR A 219 6.23 16.65 -14.82
C THR A 219 5.40 17.66 -14.02
N ARG A 220 5.29 18.91 -14.49
CA ARG A 220 4.43 19.95 -13.90
C ARG A 220 2.97 19.50 -13.84
N GLY A 221 2.47 18.91 -14.92
CA GLY A 221 1.08 18.42 -15.01
C GLY A 221 0.74 17.33 -13.99
N LEU A 222 1.74 16.61 -13.45
CA LEU A 222 1.55 15.63 -12.36
C LEU A 222 1.19 16.30 -11.02
N MET A 223 1.61 17.54 -10.80
CA MET A 223 1.51 18.23 -9.51
C MET A 223 0.47 19.36 -9.51
N GLU A 224 0.34 20.09 -10.62
CA GLU A 224 -0.41 21.35 -10.68
C GLU A 224 -1.88 21.25 -10.23
N LYS A 225 -2.52 20.10 -10.47
CA LYS A 225 -3.95 19.86 -10.14
C LYS A 225 -4.18 19.28 -8.75
N LEU A 226 -3.11 18.93 -8.03
CA LEU A 226 -3.19 18.26 -6.74
C LEU A 226 -3.23 19.29 -5.59
N PRO A 227 -3.89 18.98 -4.47
CA PRO A 227 -3.75 19.76 -3.24
C PRO A 227 -2.30 19.69 -2.73
N VAL A 228 -1.89 20.68 -1.93
CA VAL A 228 -0.50 20.86 -1.45
C VAL A 228 0.10 19.58 -0.86
N ASP A 229 -0.66 18.86 -0.03
CA ASP A 229 -0.17 17.64 0.61
C ASP A 229 0.06 16.51 -0.40
N ALA A 230 -0.78 16.40 -1.42
CA ALA A 230 -0.57 15.46 -2.52
C ALA A 230 0.58 15.91 -3.43
N GLN A 231 0.79 17.21 -3.63
CA GLN A 231 1.98 17.73 -4.33
C GLN A 231 3.26 17.34 -3.59
N ARG A 232 3.29 17.47 -2.26
CA ARG A 232 4.43 17.03 -1.42
C ARG A 232 4.67 15.53 -1.57
N ASP A 233 3.62 14.73 -1.60
CA ASP A 233 3.77 13.28 -1.80
C ASP A 233 4.39 12.95 -3.16
N ILE A 234 3.96 13.60 -4.25
CA ILE A 234 4.58 13.43 -5.57
C ILE A 234 6.03 13.91 -5.54
N LEU A 235 6.30 15.08 -4.96
CA LEU A 235 7.65 15.65 -4.85
C LEU A 235 8.63 14.69 -4.14
N ARG A 236 8.19 14.03 -3.05
CA ARG A 236 9.00 13.01 -2.37
C ARG A 236 9.44 11.89 -3.33
N GLN A 237 8.54 11.44 -4.20
CA GLN A 237 8.84 10.39 -5.19
C GLN A 237 9.78 10.89 -6.28
N LEU A 238 9.60 12.13 -6.73
CA LEU A 238 10.47 12.73 -7.71
C LEU A 238 11.88 12.95 -7.17
N ILE A 239 12.02 13.37 -5.92
CA ILE A 239 13.32 13.49 -5.25
C ILE A 239 13.99 12.13 -5.11
N PHE A 240 13.22 11.09 -4.76
CA PHE A 240 13.74 9.72 -4.72
C PHE A 240 14.25 9.27 -6.10
N LYS A 241 13.53 9.60 -7.18
CA LYS A 241 13.97 9.35 -8.56
C LYS A 241 15.24 10.12 -8.90
N ALA A 242 15.27 11.41 -8.56
CA ALA A 242 16.40 12.29 -8.83
C ALA A 242 17.67 11.82 -8.12
N PHE A 243 17.55 11.44 -6.84
CA PHE A 243 18.63 10.81 -6.09
C PHE A 243 19.11 9.52 -6.75
N HIS A 244 18.19 8.67 -7.21
CA HIS A 244 18.54 7.43 -7.90
C HIS A 244 19.28 7.67 -9.22
N SER A 245 18.87 8.67 -10.01
CA SER A 245 19.59 9.10 -11.23
C SER A 245 21.01 9.55 -10.87
N GLN A 246 21.12 10.42 -9.87
CA GLN A 246 22.41 10.95 -9.41
C GLN A 246 23.34 9.84 -8.89
N MET A 247 22.80 8.88 -8.13
CA MET A 247 23.57 7.75 -7.61
C MET A 247 24.05 6.80 -8.72
N LEU A 248 23.22 6.56 -9.74
CA LEU A 248 23.58 5.74 -10.90
C LEU A 248 24.65 6.39 -11.77
N GLU A 249 24.54 7.70 -11.98
CA GLU A 249 25.48 8.49 -12.78
C GLU A 249 26.84 8.60 -12.09
N ASN A 250 26.85 8.75 -10.76
CA ASN A 250 28.08 8.90 -9.98
C ASN A 250 28.66 7.59 -9.44
N ALA A 251 28.02 6.44 -9.69
CA ALA A 251 28.57 5.15 -9.30
C ALA A 251 29.86 4.89 -10.08
N SER A 252 31.00 4.85 -9.37
CA SER A 252 32.26 4.49 -9.99
C SER A 252 32.17 3.06 -10.55
N GLU A 253 32.82 2.80 -11.69
CA GLU A 253 32.87 1.45 -12.25
C GLU A 253 33.47 0.46 -11.24
N GLU A 254 34.39 0.92 -10.39
CA GLU A 254 34.98 0.13 -9.31
C GLU A 254 33.95 -0.30 -8.26
N ASP A 255 33.03 0.58 -7.85
CA ASP A 255 32.02 0.24 -6.85
C ASP A 255 30.98 -0.73 -7.43
N VAL A 256 30.57 -0.51 -8.68
CA VAL A 256 29.67 -1.41 -9.41
C VAL A 256 30.32 -2.79 -9.56
N ARG A 257 31.63 -2.84 -9.84
CA ARG A 257 32.40 -4.08 -9.92
C ARG A 257 32.55 -4.78 -8.57
N LYS A 258 32.90 -4.05 -7.50
CA LYS A 258 32.98 -4.60 -6.13
C LYS A 258 31.63 -5.18 -5.71
N TYR A 259 30.54 -4.50 -6.05
CA TYR A 259 29.19 -5.02 -5.82
C TYR A 259 28.94 -6.32 -6.61
N PHE A 260 29.30 -6.35 -7.90
CA PHE A 260 29.19 -7.56 -8.71
C PHE A 260 29.92 -8.74 -8.07
N GLU A 261 31.13 -8.54 -7.53
CA GLU A 261 31.91 -9.58 -6.85
C GLU A 261 31.25 -10.11 -5.57
N GLN A 262 30.43 -9.29 -4.90
CA GLN A 262 29.67 -9.66 -3.70
C GLN A 262 28.35 -10.39 -4.02
N LEU A 263 27.91 -10.41 -5.27
CA LEU A 263 26.67 -11.09 -5.65
C LEU A 263 26.79 -12.62 -5.52
N PRO A 264 25.69 -13.32 -5.17
CA PRO A 264 25.63 -14.79 -5.20
C PRO A 264 26.07 -15.36 -6.54
N ALA A 265 26.67 -16.55 -6.52
CA ALA A 265 27.23 -17.18 -7.72
C ALA A 265 26.17 -17.39 -8.81
N GLU A 266 24.93 -17.76 -8.44
CA GLU A 266 23.85 -17.94 -9.40
C GLU A 266 23.51 -16.62 -10.12
N ARG A 267 23.48 -15.51 -9.36
CA ARG A 267 23.14 -14.19 -9.92
C ARG A 267 24.25 -13.64 -10.81
N ARG A 268 25.52 -13.80 -10.41
CA ARG A 268 26.67 -13.45 -11.27
C ARG A 268 26.66 -14.23 -12.57
N SER A 269 26.38 -15.53 -12.50
CA SER A 269 26.27 -16.38 -13.69
C SER A 269 25.15 -15.92 -14.60
N HIS A 270 23.97 -15.58 -14.06
CA HIS A 270 22.86 -15.05 -14.84
C HIS A 270 23.26 -13.75 -15.57
N LEU A 271 23.79 -12.77 -14.84
CA LEU A 271 24.23 -11.50 -15.44
C LEU A 271 25.26 -11.73 -16.55
N ALA A 272 26.20 -12.66 -16.37
CA ALA A 272 27.22 -12.99 -17.38
C ALA A 272 26.65 -13.59 -18.68
N THR A 273 25.40 -14.08 -18.70
CA THR A 273 24.73 -14.54 -19.93
C THR A 273 24.10 -13.42 -20.76
N LEU A 274 23.94 -12.23 -20.17
CA LEU A 274 23.33 -11.09 -20.84
C LEU A 274 24.32 -10.46 -21.84
N PRO A 275 23.82 -9.88 -22.95
CA PRO A 275 24.62 -8.99 -23.79
C PRO A 275 25.22 -7.85 -22.97
N LYS A 276 26.42 -7.36 -23.34
CA LYS A 276 27.18 -6.35 -22.58
C LYS A 276 26.34 -5.15 -22.13
N GLU A 277 25.54 -4.58 -23.04
CA GLU A 277 24.69 -3.42 -22.73
C GLU A 277 23.61 -3.74 -21.69
N ALA A 278 22.99 -4.92 -21.80
CA ALA A 278 22.00 -5.39 -20.83
C ALA A 278 22.64 -5.77 -19.50
N PHE A 279 23.85 -6.34 -19.52
CA PHE A 279 24.66 -6.60 -18.33
C PHE A 279 24.95 -5.32 -17.55
N ASP A 280 25.51 -4.31 -18.22
CA ASP A 280 25.89 -3.05 -17.57
C ASP A 280 24.66 -2.33 -16.99
N LYS A 281 23.56 -2.32 -17.74
CA LYS A 281 22.29 -1.73 -17.30
C LYS A 281 21.71 -2.47 -16.09
N GLU A 282 21.54 -3.80 -16.18
CA GLU A 282 20.92 -4.58 -15.12
C GLU A 282 21.78 -4.59 -13.85
N LEU A 283 23.11 -4.64 -13.98
CA LEU A 283 24.03 -4.56 -12.86
C LEU A 283 23.97 -3.20 -12.17
N ARG A 284 23.94 -2.09 -12.93
CA ARG A 284 23.79 -0.75 -12.36
C ARG A 284 22.44 -0.56 -11.67
N GLU A 285 21.35 -1.06 -12.27
CA GLU A 285 20.02 -1.05 -11.65
C GLU A 285 19.97 -1.88 -10.35
N GLU A 286 20.62 -3.05 -10.33
CA GLU A 286 20.72 -3.90 -9.13
C GLU A 286 21.60 -3.26 -8.05
N TYR A 287 22.73 -2.67 -8.43
CA TYR A 287 23.59 -1.91 -7.52
C TYR A 287 22.84 -0.73 -6.89
N SER A 288 22.09 0.02 -7.70
CA SER A 288 21.29 1.13 -7.20
C SER A 288 20.18 0.66 -6.26
N ARG A 289 19.47 -0.42 -6.59
CA ARG A 289 18.51 -1.03 -5.64
C ARG A 289 19.20 -1.43 -4.34
N HIS A 290 20.39 -2.03 -4.39
CA HIS A 290 21.15 -2.38 -3.20
C HIS A 290 21.53 -1.15 -2.37
N LEU A 291 21.97 -0.06 -3.00
CA LEU A 291 22.21 1.21 -2.31
C LEU A 291 20.95 1.71 -1.63
N MET A 292 19.80 1.66 -2.30
CA MET A 292 18.51 2.08 -1.72
C MET A 292 18.07 1.21 -0.55
N PHE A 293 18.20 -0.12 -0.66
CA PHE A 293 17.89 -1.03 0.44
C PHE A 293 18.84 -0.86 1.62
N SER A 294 20.13 -0.67 1.37
CA SER A 294 21.11 -0.39 2.42
C SER A 294 20.82 0.95 3.10
N PHE A 295 20.35 1.93 2.33
CA PHE A 295 20.03 3.27 2.81
C PHE A 295 18.75 3.31 3.66
N PHE A 296 17.67 2.65 3.21
CA PHE A 296 16.36 2.70 3.89
C PHE A 296 16.08 1.51 4.83
N GLY A 297 16.74 0.37 4.64
CA GLY A 297 16.47 -0.89 5.36
C GLY A 297 17.55 -1.32 6.37
N GLY A 298 18.64 -0.57 6.49
CA GLY A 298 19.90 -1.01 7.10
C GLY A 298 20.04 -0.93 8.62
N GLY A 299 18.98 -1.18 9.40
CA GLY A 299 19.10 -1.46 10.83
C GLY A 299 19.44 -2.91 11.18
N ARG A 300 19.42 -3.83 10.20
CA ARG A 300 19.68 -5.26 10.41
C ARG A 300 20.34 -5.92 9.20
N THR A 301 21.58 -5.56 8.89
CA THR A 301 22.43 -6.31 7.95
C THR A 301 23.37 -7.30 8.64
N GLY A 302 23.02 -7.77 9.84
CA GLY A 302 23.71 -8.88 10.54
C GLY A 302 22.96 -10.21 10.54
N GLY A 303 21.74 -10.27 9.99
CA GLY A 303 20.98 -11.52 9.85
C GLY A 303 20.70 -11.74 8.38
N GLY A 304 21.46 -12.65 7.76
CA GLY A 304 21.20 -13.07 6.39
C GLY A 304 19.70 -13.34 6.19
N MET A 305 19.18 -12.83 5.09
CA MET A 305 17.88 -13.22 4.55
C MET A 305 17.93 -14.74 4.37
N ARG A 306 17.51 -15.50 5.39
CA ARG A 306 17.31 -16.93 5.23
C ARG A 306 16.28 -17.07 4.12
N PRO A 307 16.56 -17.84 3.06
CA PRO A 307 15.57 -18.15 2.05
C PRO A 307 14.33 -18.63 2.78
N GLN A 308 13.20 -17.99 2.49
CA GLN A 308 11.92 -18.43 3.00
C GLN A 308 11.59 -19.69 2.20
N ASP A 309 12.19 -20.82 2.60
CA ASP A 309 11.85 -22.14 2.11
C ASP A 309 10.42 -22.43 2.57
N ARG A 310 9.51 -22.04 1.68
CA ARG A 310 8.06 -22.17 1.81
C ARG A 310 7.63 -23.60 1.48
N PHE A 311 8.36 -24.63 1.91
CA PHE A 311 7.92 -26.03 1.85
C PHE A 311 8.62 -26.84 2.94
N GLY A 312 7.99 -26.94 4.11
CA GLY A 312 8.51 -27.70 5.24
C GLY A 312 7.48 -27.88 6.33
N ARG A 313 6.38 -28.59 6.03
CA ARG A 313 5.58 -29.28 7.06
C ARG A 313 6.50 -30.26 7.77
N GLY A 314 6.62 -30.15 9.08
CA GLY A 314 7.30 -31.11 9.93
C GLY A 314 6.88 -30.88 11.38
N ASP A 315 5.79 -31.54 11.77
CA ASP A 315 5.41 -31.73 13.16
C ASP A 315 6.55 -32.42 13.92
N GLY A 316 7.02 -31.81 15.01
CA GLY A 316 8.00 -32.41 15.90
C GLY A 316 8.10 -31.64 17.23
N PRO A 317 7.77 -32.26 18.37
CA PRO A 317 7.93 -31.65 19.69
C PRO A 317 9.30 -32.01 20.27
N GLY A 318 10.15 -31.01 20.48
CA GLY A 318 11.40 -31.09 21.25
C GLY A 318 11.81 -29.66 21.57
N GLY A 319 11.88 -29.23 22.82
CA GLY A 319 12.67 -29.84 23.89
C GLY A 319 13.93 -28.99 24.03
N PHE A 320 13.84 -27.92 24.81
CA PHE A 320 15.01 -27.18 25.28
C PHE A 320 14.82 -26.89 26.76
N ASP A 321 15.51 -27.72 27.52
CA ASP A 321 15.89 -27.56 28.91
C ASP A 321 17.29 -26.92 28.98
N ASP A 322 17.59 -26.36 30.14
CA ASP A 322 18.88 -25.91 30.69
C ASP A 322 19.53 -24.59 30.22
N GLY A 323 19.72 -23.66 31.18
CA GLY A 323 20.72 -22.59 31.04
C GLY A 323 20.73 -21.36 31.97
N MET A 324 20.56 -21.51 33.30
CA MET A 324 21.14 -20.67 34.39
C MET A 324 20.96 -19.13 34.48
N GLY A 325 20.13 -18.70 35.46
CA GLY A 325 20.40 -17.77 36.62
C GLY A 325 21.03 -16.37 36.46
N PRO A 326 20.85 -15.42 37.44
CA PRO A 326 20.59 -15.66 38.86
C PRO A 326 19.45 -14.83 39.54
N GLY A 327 18.84 -15.43 40.57
CA GLY A 327 18.61 -14.81 41.89
C GLY A 327 17.46 -13.79 42.08
N GLY A 328 16.33 -14.26 42.62
CA GLY A 328 15.30 -13.41 43.25
C GLY A 328 14.43 -14.24 44.23
N PRO A 329 14.16 -13.75 45.45
CA PRO A 329 13.78 -14.58 46.60
C PRO A 329 12.31 -15.00 46.63
N GLY A 330 12.07 -16.12 47.33
CA GLY A 330 10.83 -16.88 47.35
C GLY A 330 9.65 -16.23 48.05
N GLY A 331 8.46 -16.68 47.63
CA GLY A 331 7.19 -16.50 48.31
C GLY A 331 6.47 -17.86 48.44
N PRO A 332 5.71 -18.10 49.52
CA PRO A 332 5.38 -19.44 50.00
C PRO A 332 4.15 -20.05 49.32
N GLY A 333 4.14 -21.38 49.29
CA GLY A 333 3.15 -22.20 48.62
C GLY A 333 1.76 -22.24 49.26
N GLY A 334 0.82 -22.72 48.46
CA GLY A 334 -0.52 -23.12 48.85
C GLY A 334 -0.90 -24.42 48.13
N PRO A 335 -1.50 -25.42 48.82
CA PRO A 335 -1.61 -26.79 48.33
C PRO A 335 -2.99 -27.14 47.76
N GLY A 336 -3.03 -28.26 47.02
CA GLY A 336 -4.23 -29.08 46.79
C GLY A 336 -4.79 -28.94 45.37
N GLY A 337 -5.14 -30.00 44.64
CA GLY A 337 -5.37 -31.38 45.05
C GLY A 337 -6.70 -31.87 44.47
N GLY A 338 -6.63 -32.66 43.39
CA GLY A 338 -7.66 -33.62 42.98
C GLY A 338 -8.84 -33.11 42.11
N PRO A 339 -9.75 -34.01 41.70
CA PRO A 339 -9.45 -35.14 40.80
C PRO A 339 -10.51 -35.34 39.68
N GLY A 340 -10.09 -36.03 38.61
CA GLY A 340 -10.80 -37.21 38.06
C GLY A 340 -12.19 -37.10 37.41
N GLY A 341 -12.21 -37.30 36.07
CA GLY A 341 -13.17 -38.16 35.35
C GLY A 341 -14.40 -37.49 34.68
N PRO A 342 -15.16 -38.21 33.80
CA PRO A 342 -14.90 -39.51 33.18
C PRO A 342 -14.86 -39.49 31.63
N ARG A 343 -14.30 -40.57 31.08
CA ARG A 343 -14.44 -41.01 29.69
C ARG A 343 -15.89 -41.44 29.43
N GLY A 344 -16.40 -41.10 28.25
CA GLY A 344 -17.70 -41.57 27.76
C GLY A 344 -17.63 -41.80 26.26
N ASP A 345 -17.56 -43.08 25.90
CA ASP A 345 -17.73 -43.61 24.56
C ASP A 345 -19.15 -43.34 24.04
N GLY A 346 -19.28 -43.06 22.74
CA GLY A 346 -20.59 -42.83 22.11
C GLY A 346 -20.50 -42.81 20.60
N MET A 347 -20.62 -43.98 19.98
CA MET A 347 -20.73 -44.21 18.54
C MET A 347 -22.02 -43.62 17.94
N GLY A 348 -21.86 -42.95 16.78
CA GLY A 348 -22.76 -43.02 15.60
C GLY A 348 -24.01 -42.14 15.58
N PRO A 349 -24.78 -42.13 14.47
CA PRO A 349 -24.38 -42.11 13.07
C PRO A 349 -25.02 -40.93 12.29
N GLY A 350 -24.45 -40.63 11.11
CA GLY A 350 -25.10 -40.11 9.91
C GLY A 350 -26.17 -39.00 9.99
N ARG A 351 -25.91 -37.88 9.30
CA ARG A 351 -26.85 -37.28 8.34
C ARG A 351 -26.12 -36.25 7.46
N ARG A 352 -25.82 -36.67 6.22
CA ARG A 352 -25.65 -35.75 5.09
C ARG A 352 -27.03 -35.14 4.83
N GLY A 353 -27.11 -33.81 4.87
CA GLY A 353 -28.29 -33.04 4.50
C GLY A 353 -27.91 -32.04 3.43
N ASP A 354 -28.16 -32.44 2.19
CA ASP A 354 -28.63 -31.68 1.04
C ASP A 354 -28.51 -30.14 1.09
N TRP A 355 -27.57 -29.64 0.29
CA TRP A 355 -27.50 -28.26 -0.14
C TRP A 355 -28.47 -28.06 -1.33
N ASN A 356 -29.75 -27.81 -1.03
CA ASN A 356 -30.73 -27.36 -2.02
C ASN A 356 -30.58 -25.84 -2.23
N GLY A 357 -29.82 -25.46 -3.25
CA GLY A 357 -29.89 -24.11 -3.81
C GLY A 357 -31.18 -23.95 -4.63
N PRO A 358 -31.93 -22.84 -4.49
CA PRO A 358 -33.14 -22.62 -5.26
C PRO A 358 -32.82 -22.38 -6.73
N GLY A 359 -33.56 -23.08 -7.58
CA GLY A 359 -33.40 -23.12 -9.02
C GLY A 359 -33.70 -21.79 -9.70
N GLY A 360 -32.86 -21.48 -10.69
CA GLY A 360 -33.15 -20.48 -11.71
C GLY A 360 -34.24 -20.99 -12.64
N GLY A 361 -35.40 -20.36 -12.56
CA GLY A 361 -36.51 -20.54 -13.49
C GLY A 361 -36.16 -19.96 -14.87
N ARG A 362 -36.31 -20.81 -15.87
CA ARG A 362 -36.23 -20.51 -17.31
C ARG A 362 -37.33 -19.53 -17.73
N GLY A 363 -36.96 -18.56 -18.57
CA GLY A 363 -37.86 -17.90 -19.52
C GLY A 363 -37.57 -18.40 -20.95
N PRO A 364 -38.57 -18.52 -21.84
CA PRO A 364 -38.44 -19.20 -23.12
C PRO A 364 -38.19 -18.27 -24.32
N ASP A 365 -37.63 -18.89 -25.36
CA ASP A 365 -37.73 -18.59 -26.79
C ASP A 365 -37.23 -17.27 -27.38
N GLY A 366 -36.31 -17.42 -28.35
CA GLY A 366 -36.20 -16.53 -29.50
C GLY A 366 -34.80 -16.40 -30.08
N GLY A 367 -34.53 -17.09 -31.20
CA GLY A 367 -33.54 -16.62 -32.19
C GLY A 367 -32.34 -17.51 -32.45
N ARG A 368 -32.51 -18.48 -33.36
CA ARG A 368 -31.44 -19.21 -34.05
C ARG A 368 -30.81 -18.38 -35.16
N GLY A 369 -29.47 -18.40 -35.21
CA GLY A 369 -28.65 -18.41 -36.44
C GLY A 369 -27.84 -17.14 -36.76
N PRO A 370 -26.81 -17.22 -37.61
CA PRO A 370 -25.84 -18.31 -37.76
C PRO A 370 -24.37 -17.82 -37.73
N ASP A 371 -23.51 -18.80 -37.60
CA ASP A 371 -22.05 -18.73 -37.53
C ASP A 371 -21.38 -18.17 -38.79
N GLY A 372 -20.14 -17.69 -38.62
CA GLY A 372 -19.13 -17.77 -39.67
C GLY A 372 -18.65 -16.46 -40.30
N ARG A 373 -17.76 -15.74 -39.60
CA ARG A 373 -16.69 -14.92 -40.20
C ARG A 373 -15.48 -15.05 -39.26
N GLY A 374 -14.38 -15.71 -39.63
CA GLY A 374 -13.61 -15.46 -40.84
C GLY A 374 -12.58 -14.40 -40.48
N ASN A 375 -11.44 -14.81 -39.91
CA ASN A 375 -10.30 -13.93 -39.71
C ASN A 375 -9.06 -14.57 -40.36
N ASP A 376 -9.05 -14.43 -41.69
CA ASP A 376 -7.88 -14.59 -42.54
C ASP A 376 -6.84 -13.54 -42.16
N ARG A 377 -5.81 -13.94 -41.42
CA ARG A 377 -4.54 -13.20 -41.40
C ARG A 377 -3.71 -13.67 -42.58
N LYS A 378 -3.81 -12.91 -43.68
CA LYS A 378 -2.95 -13.00 -44.85
C LYS A 378 -1.48 -12.89 -44.44
N ARG A 379 -0.78 -13.99 -44.70
CA ARG A 379 0.65 -14.10 -44.98
C ARG A 379 0.93 -13.32 -46.28
N GLY A 380 1.86 -12.39 -46.23
CA GLY A 380 2.44 -11.73 -47.40
C GLY A 380 3.96 -11.71 -47.24
N GLU A 381 4.62 -12.67 -47.89
CA GLU A 381 5.99 -12.58 -48.39
C GLU A 381 5.96 -11.57 -49.56
N GLU A 382 6.82 -10.55 -49.63
CA GLU A 382 8.08 -10.42 -50.41
C GLU A 382 8.28 -8.89 -50.46
N GLY A 383 9.42 -8.26 -50.15
CA GLY A 383 10.71 -8.42 -50.81
C GLY A 383 10.97 -7.17 -51.67
N ASP A 384 11.68 -6.16 -51.14
CA ASP A 384 12.62 -5.37 -51.95
C ASP A 384 13.57 -4.50 -51.08
N PRO A 385 14.87 -4.44 -51.40
CA PRO A 385 15.88 -3.74 -50.60
C PRO A 385 15.96 -2.24 -50.93
N MET A 386 16.02 -1.41 -49.89
CA MET A 386 16.36 0.01 -50.03
C MET A 386 17.78 0.18 -50.57
N LYS A 387 17.88 0.84 -51.74
CA LYS A 387 19.11 1.47 -52.23
C LYS A 387 19.49 2.66 -51.34
N PRO A 388 20.78 2.89 -51.08
CA PRO A 388 21.24 4.13 -50.44
C PRO A 388 21.12 5.30 -51.43
N ALA A 389 20.46 6.38 -50.99
CA ALA A 389 20.38 7.63 -51.72
C ALA A 389 21.68 8.42 -51.57
N ASP A 390 22.08 9.01 -52.69
CA ASP A 390 23.33 9.67 -52.97
C ASP A 390 23.69 10.81 -52.01
N ALA A 391 24.98 10.84 -51.69
CA ALA A 391 25.68 11.99 -51.16
C ALA A 391 25.59 13.17 -52.14
N LYS A 392 25.28 14.36 -51.61
CA LYS A 392 25.63 15.63 -52.25
C LYS A 392 26.73 16.35 -51.46
N PRO A 393 27.63 17.07 -52.16
CA PRO A 393 28.90 17.49 -51.62
C PRO A 393 28.86 18.85 -50.93
N ALA A 394 29.94 19.10 -50.20
CA ALA A 394 30.27 20.26 -49.40
C ALA A 394 30.01 21.60 -50.10
N GLU A 395 29.38 22.51 -49.36
CA GLU A 395 29.33 23.93 -49.67
C GLU A 395 30.48 24.65 -48.95
N GLU A 396 31.16 25.49 -49.71
CA GLU A 396 32.39 26.21 -49.41
C GLU A 396 32.26 27.21 -48.26
N LYS A 397 33.32 27.30 -47.44
CA LYS A 397 33.57 28.41 -46.54
C LYS A 397 34.08 29.62 -47.35
N PRO A 398 33.49 30.82 -47.22
CA PRO A 398 34.15 32.03 -47.71
C PRO A 398 35.26 32.47 -46.75
N ALA A 399 36.41 32.76 -47.34
CA ALA A 399 37.57 33.37 -46.72
C ALA A 399 37.22 34.72 -46.08
N THR A 400 37.57 34.90 -44.81
CA THR A 400 37.62 36.22 -44.18
C THR A 400 39.03 36.76 -44.38
N THR A 401 39.14 37.74 -45.26
CA THR A 401 40.32 38.55 -45.50
C THR A 401 40.59 39.44 -44.28
N GLU A 402 41.80 39.37 -43.76
CA GLU A 402 42.41 40.41 -42.93
C GLU A 402 42.60 41.68 -43.78
N ALA A 403 42.24 42.82 -43.23
CA ALA A 403 42.78 44.12 -43.62
C ALA A 403 42.84 45.01 -42.37
N THR A 404 44.09 45.33 -42.01
CA THR A 404 44.65 46.52 -41.35
C THR A 404 43.73 47.50 -40.63
#